data_AF-A0A7C7UPA2-F1
#
_entry.id   AF-A0A7C7UPA2-F1
#
_cell.length_a   1.000
_cell.length_b   1.000
_cell.length_c   1.000
_cell.angle_alpha   90.00
_cell.angle_beta   90.00
_cell.angle_gamma   90.00
#
_symmetry.space_group_name_H-M   'P 1'
#
loop_
_entity.id
_entity.type
_entity.pdbx_description
1 polymer ?
#
loop_
_entity_poly.entity_id
_entity_poly.type
_entity_poly.pdbx_seq_one_letter_code
_entity_poly.pdbx_strand_id
1 'polypeptide(L)'
;MTPGEAMRGEYWHYAFWLLVVGSWVLGVVYGRWGNGSSIFAELGQAVSVPSPAQLSWWQPLPYFAFTIVAIFVLSQIFFGAGAAIFLFSRGVQDALLISNLEIMVGRWTLTSIPPNELWVVFFIMLVLTVNLPLSLWSAHLGTQRAIRMLYRIRGKPLKPEAGAGPISNMLLATAASLSAGLIATFALFYG
;
A
#
# COMPACT_ATOMS: atom_id res chain seq x y z
N MET A 1 29.38 17.75 10.89
CA MET A 1 27.93 17.46 11.04
C MET A 1 27.51 18.03 12.37
N THR A 2 26.68 19.06 12.40
CA THR A 2 26.19 19.60 13.67
C THR A 2 24.99 18.77 14.15
N PRO A 3 24.80 18.57 15.46
CA PRO A 3 23.70 17.78 16.00
C PRO A 3 22.31 18.21 15.46
N GLY A 4 22.14 19.48 15.10
CA GLY A 4 20.90 20.03 14.55
C GLY A 4 20.55 19.62 13.11
N GLU A 5 21.50 19.08 12.33
CA GLU A 5 21.23 18.55 10.98
C GLU A 5 20.81 17.08 11.01
N ALA A 6 21.30 16.30 11.98
CA ALA A 6 20.88 14.92 12.20
C ALA A 6 19.43 14.85 12.70
N MET A 7 19.09 15.65 13.72
CA MET A 7 17.73 15.73 14.26
C MET A 7 16.71 16.10 13.16
N ARG A 8 17.02 17.07 12.29
CA ARG A 8 16.10 17.47 11.20
C ARG A 8 15.77 16.32 10.25
N GLY A 9 16.73 15.45 9.94
CA GLY A 9 16.52 14.30 9.07
C GLY A 9 15.57 13.26 9.66
N GLU A 10 15.66 13.03 10.97
CA GLU A 10 14.77 12.12 11.71
C GLU A 10 13.34 12.68 11.77
N TYR A 11 13.17 13.98 12.04
CA TYR A 11 11.84 14.62 12.03
C TYR A 11 11.13 14.45 10.69
N TRP A 12 11.81 14.65 9.57
CA TRP A 12 11.22 14.45 8.24
C TRP A 12 10.87 12.99 7.98
N HIS A 13 11.67 12.04 8.46
CA HIS A 13 11.37 10.62 8.35
C HIS A 13 10.05 10.26 9.04
N TYR A 14 9.87 10.70 10.29
CA TYR A 14 8.63 10.46 11.04
C TYR A 14 7.44 11.22 10.45
N ALA A 15 7.64 12.46 9.99
CA ALA A 15 6.58 13.23 9.33
C ALA A 15 6.07 12.54 8.06
N PHE A 16 6.96 11.94 7.24
CA PHE A 16 6.52 11.19 6.06
C PHE A 16 5.79 9.92 6.42
N TRP A 17 6.24 9.18 7.44
CA TRP A 17 5.50 8.01 7.93
C TRP A 17 4.12 8.39 8.46
N LEU A 18 4.03 9.46 9.23
CA LEU A 18 2.76 9.96 9.75
C LEU A 18 1.82 10.40 8.61
N LEU A 19 2.34 11.03 7.56
CA LEU A 19 1.58 11.36 6.36
C LEU A 19 1.12 10.09 5.63
N VAL A 20 2.02 9.14 5.37
CA VAL A 20 1.74 7.88 4.65
C VAL A 20 0.69 7.04 5.39
N VAL A 21 0.93 6.73 6.65
CA VAL A 21 0.03 5.91 7.47
C VAL A 21 -1.24 6.67 7.79
N GLY A 22 -1.11 7.94 8.18
CA GLY A 22 -2.25 8.79 8.52
C GLY A 22 -3.20 8.98 7.34
N SER A 23 -2.69 9.17 6.12
CA SER A 23 -3.54 9.25 4.92
C SER A 23 -4.30 7.96 4.67
N TRP A 24 -3.66 6.78 4.81
CA TRP A 24 -4.36 5.51 4.68
C TRP A 24 -5.43 5.34 5.76
N VAL A 25 -5.11 5.60 7.04
CA VAL A 25 -6.07 5.49 8.16
C VAL A 25 -7.27 6.41 7.93
N LEU A 26 -7.04 7.67 7.54
CA LEU A 26 -8.10 8.61 7.21
C LEU A 26 -8.94 8.14 6.03
N GLY A 27 -8.32 7.51 5.03
CA GLY A 27 -9.00 6.87 3.91
C GLY A 27 -9.92 5.75 4.37
N VAL A 28 -9.45 4.88 5.27
CA VAL A 28 -10.26 3.79 5.85
C VAL A 28 -11.46 4.34 6.61
N VAL A 29 -11.25 5.35 7.46
CA VAL A 29 -12.32 6.03 8.21
C VAL A 29 -13.35 6.63 7.25
N TYR A 30 -12.87 7.35 6.23
CA TYR A 30 -13.74 7.93 5.21
C TYR A 30 -14.50 6.87 4.40
N GLY A 31 -13.87 5.78 4.00
CA GLY A 31 -14.54 4.69 3.28
C GLY A 31 -15.58 3.96 4.11
N ARG A 32 -15.38 3.90 5.43
CA ARG A 32 -16.27 3.17 6.35
C ARG A 32 -17.50 3.96 6.80
N TRP A 33 -17.35 5.26 7.02
CA TRP A 33 -18.44 6.12 7.53
C TRP A 33 -18.84 7.26 6.58
N GLY A 34 -18.08 7.49 5.52
CA GLY A 34 -18.38 8.46 4.47
C GLY A 34 -19.19 7.86 3.33
N ASN A 35 -19.57 8.72 2.39
CA ASN A 35 -20.29 8.29 1.19
C ASN A 35 -19.26 7.74 0.18
N GLY A 36 -19.06 6.41 0.22
CA GLY A 36 -18.01 5.68 -0.51
C GLY A 36 -18.06 5.76 -2.04
N SER A 37 -19.02 6.47 -2.64
CA SER A 37 -19.17 6.66 -4.09
C SER A 37 -18.45 7.91 -4.60
N SER A 38 -17.15 8.05 -4.32
CA SER A 38 -16.36 9.24 -4.70
C SER A 38 -15.22 8.91 -5.66
N ILE A 39 -14.64 9.94 -6.30
CA ILE A 39 -13.43 9.83 -7.16
C ILE A 39 -12.30 9.05 -6.45
N PHE A 40 -12.22 9.11 -5.12
CA PHE A 40 -11.23 8.37 -4.33
C PHE A 40 -11.45 6.85 -4.35
N ALA A 41 -12.68 6.37 -4.51
CA ALA A 41 -12.96 4.94 -4.64
C ALA A 41 -12.47 4.40 -5.99
N GLU A 42 -12.73 5.14 -7.08
CA GLU A 42 -12.21 4.79 -8.42
C GLU A 42 -10.68 4.82 -8.45
N LEU A 43 -10.09 5.87 -7.87
CA LEU A 43 -8.63 5.97 -7.74
C LEU A 43 -8.08 4.83 -6.88
N GLY A 44 -8.80 4.46 -5.82
CA GLY A 44 -8.45 3.37 -4.89
C GLY A 44 -8.41 2.02 -5.58
N GLN A 45 -9.37 1.72 -6.47
CA GLN A 45 -9.37 0.50 -7.29
C GLN A 45 -8.13 0.40 -8.18
N ALA A 46 -7.62 1.52 -8.70
CA ALA A 46 -6.43 1.52 -9.55
C ALA A 46 -5.11 1.25 -8.78
N VAL A 47 -5.07 1.49 -7.47
CA VAL A 47 -3.85 1.37 -6.64
C VAL A 47 -3.95 0.32 -5.53
N SER A 48 -4.99 -0.51 -5.56
CA SER A 48 -5.23 -1.61 -4.62
C SER A 48 -5.29 -2.94 -5.34
N VAL A 49 -5.24 -4.02 -4.56
CA VAL A 49 -5.54 -5.35 -5.07
C VAL A 49 -7.06 -5.53 -5.04
N PRO A 50 -7.71 -5.86 -6.18
CA PRO A 50 -9.16 -6.06 -6.22
C PRO A 50 -9.62 -7.21 -5.31
N SER A 51 -10.92 -7.24 -5.03
CA SER A 51 -11.54 -8.34 -4.30
C SER A 51 -11.31 -9.68 -5.04
N PRO A 52 -11.10 -10.79 -4.33
CA PRO A 52 -10.90 -12.11 -4.94
C PRO A 52 -12.02 -12.50 -5.90
N ALA A 53 -13.28 -12.09 -5.63
CA ALA A 53 -14.43 -12.35 -6.50
C ALA A 53 -14.36 -11.66 -7.88
N GLN A 54 -13.49 -10.66 -8.05
CA GLN A 54 -13.29 -9.91 -9.28
C GLN A 54 -12.08 -10.39 -10.08
N LEU A 55 -11.31 -11.36 -9.54
CA LEU A 55 -10.03 -11.78 -10.08
C LEU A 55 -10.10 -13.19 -10.65
N SER A 56 -9.48 -13.39 -11.82
CA SER A 56 -9.09 -14.71 -12.31
C SER A 56 -7.89 -15.23 -11.52
N TRP A 57 -7.74 -16.55 -11.43
CA TRP A 57 -6.73 -17.20 -10.59
C TRP A 57 -5.31 -16.65 -10.73
N TRP A 58 -4.86 -16.27 -11.94
CA TRP A 58 -3.50 -15.76 -12.21
C TRP A 58 -3.31 -14.26 -11.93
N GLN A 59 -4.39 -13.48 -11.86
CA GLN A 59 -4.34 -12.03 -11.74
C GLN A 59 -3.75 -11.49 -10.42
N PRO A 60 -3.84 -12.16 -9.26
CA PRO A 60 -3.21 -11.68 -8.03
C PRO A 60 -1.70 -11.43 -8.18
N LEU A 61 -1.00 -12.26 -8.95
CA LEU A 61 0.44 -12.13 -9.15
C LEU A 61 0.84 -10.72 -9.67
N PRO A 62 0.34 -10.26 -10.83
CA PRO A 62 0.63 -8.92 -11.30
C PRO A 62 0.03 -7.83 -10.41
N TYR A 63 -1.17 -8.00 -9.83
CA TYR A 63 -1.76 -6.97 -8.96
C TYR A 63 -0.91 -6.71 -7.71
N PHE A 64 -0.39 -7.75 -7.06
CA PHE A 64 0.47 -7.59 -5.89
C PHE A 64 1.76 -6.83 -6.22
N ALA A 65 2.37 -7.07 -7.39
CA ALA A 65 3.58 -6.38 -7.80
C ALA A 65 3.30 -4.94 -8.26
N PHE A 66 2.33 -4.76 -9.16
CA PHE A 66 2.06 -3.47 -9.78
C PHE A 66 1.49 -2.44 -8.82
N THR A 67 0.74 -2.84 -7.80
CA THR A 67 0.28 -1.92 -6.74
C THR A 67 1.45 -1.24 -6.03
N ILE A 68 2.50 -1.99 -5.69
CA ILE A 68 3.71 -1.45 -5.06
C ILE A 68 4.43 -0.49 -6.00
N VAL A 69 4.63 -0.91 -7.25
CA VAL A 69 5.32 -0.11 -8.27
C VAL A 69 4.55 1.18 -8.55
N ALA A 70 3.23 1.09 -8.74
CA ALA A 70 2.37 2.25 -8.98
C ALA A 70 2.47 3.25 -7.83
N ILE A 71 2.32 2.79 -6.58
CA ILE A 71 2.41 3.67 -5.41
C ILE A 71 3.78 4.33 -5.30
N PHE A 72 4.88 3.60 -5.56
CA PHE A 72 6.23 4.19 -5.60
C PHE A 72 6.35 5.31 -6.62
N VAL A 73 5.91 5.04 -7.85
CA VAL A 73 6.05 5.94 -9.01
C VAL A 73 5.16 7.16 -8.82
N LEU A 74 3.91 6.96 -8.40
CA LEU A 74 2.96 8.04 -8.16
C LEU A 74 3.43 8.93 -6.99
N SER A 75 3.99 8.35 -5.94
CA SER A 75 4.60 9.11 -4.84
C SER A 75 5.79 9.96 -5.32
N GLN A 76 6.50 9.54 -6.37
CA GLN A 76 7.59 10.32 -6.97
C GLN A 76 7.10 11.44 -7.87
N ILE A 77 6.21 11.12 -8.81
CA ILE A 77 5.73 12.06 -9.84
C ILE A 77 5.06 13.27 -9.19
N PHE A 78 4.31 13.05 -8.11
CA PHE A 78 3.61 14.11 -7.39
C PHE A 78 4.39 14.65 -6.19
N PHE A 79 5.72 14.52 -6.18
CA PHE A 79 6.60 15.09 -5.16
C PHE A 79 6.21 14.76 -3.70
N GLY A 80 5.74 13.53 -3.46
CA GLY A 80 5.26 13.08 -2.15
C GLY A 80 3.78 13.38 -1.86
N ALA A 81 3.17 14.39 -2.49
CA ALA A 81 1.74 14.67 -2.33
C ALA A 81 0.88 13.51 -2.88
N GLY A 82 1.36 12.85 -3.93
CA GLY A 82 0.73 11.65 -4.47
C GLY A 82 0.63 10.52 -3.45
N ALA A 83 1.63 10.36 -2.57
CA ALA A 83 1.59 9.34 -1.52
C ALA A 83 0.34 9.51 -0.65
N ALA A 84 0.07 10.73 -0.19
CA ALA A 84 -1.12 11.03 0.61
C ALA A 84 -2.42 10.70 -0.13
N ILE A 85 -2.56 11.18 -1.37
CA ILE A 85 -3.79 11.02 -2.17
C ILE A 85 -4.04 9.55 -2.48
N PHE A 86 -3.04 8.83 -3.01
CA PHE A 86 -3.22 7.44 -3.41
C PHE A 86 -3.36 6.50 -2.22
N LEU A 87 -2.70 6.76 -1.09
CA LEU A 87 -2.90 5.96 0.11
C LEU A 87 -4.24 6.24 0.78
N PHE A 88 -4.72 7.47 0.74
CA PHE A 88 -6.09 7.79 1.16
C PHE A 88 -7.11 7.03 0.30
N SER A 89 -7.00 7.13 -1.02
CA SER A 89 -7.87 6.39 -1.96
C SER A 89 -7.80 4.89 -1.76
N ARG A 90 -6.59 4.35 -1.56
CA ARG A 90 -6.40 2.94 -1.22
C ARG A 90 -7.09 2.59 0.10
N GLY A 91 -6.99 3.44 1.13
CA GLY A 91 -7.69 3.26 2.40
C GLY A 91 -9.21 3.19 2.23
N VAL A 92 -9.78 4.04 1.36
CA VAL A 92 -11.22 3.99 1.02
C VAL A 92 -11.59 2.62 0.45
N GLN A 93 -10.77 2.07 -0.45
CA GLN A 93 -10.99 0.76 -1.05
C GLN A 93 -10.75 -0.39 -0.06
N ASP A 94 -9.71 -0.30 0.77
CA ASP A 94 -9.40 -1.29 1.81
C ASP A 94 -10.52 -1.34 2.87
N ALA A 95 -11.24 -0.25 3.13
CA ALA A 95 -12.40 -0.25 4.01
C ALA A 95 -13.52 -1.21 3.52
N LEU A 96 -13.67 -1.36 2.21
CA LEU A 96 -14.61 -2.33 1.63
C LEU A 96 -14.12 -3.77 1.85
N LEU A 97 -12.82 -4.02 1.68
CA LEU A 97 -12.23 -5.34 1.97
C LEU A 97 -12.38 -5.71 3.44
N ILE A 98 -12.12 -4.76 4.36
CA ILE A 98 -12.30 -4.94 5.81
C ILE A 98 -13.76 -5.23 6.14
N SER A 99 -14.69 -4.47 5.57
CA SER A 99 -16.13 -4.67 5.82
C SER A 99 -16.61 -6.02 5.30
N ASN A 100 -16.13 -6.46 4.13
CA ASN A 100 -16.42 -7.79 3.59
C ASN A 100 -15.86 -8.91 4.48
N LEU A 101 -14.63 -8.75 4.97
CA LEU A 101 -14.01 -9.68 5.92
C LEU A 101 -14.85 -9.80 7.19
N GLU A 102 -15.26 -8.68 7.79
CA GLU A 102 -16.10 -8.66 9.00
C GLU A 102 -17.46 -9.35 8.78
N ILE A 103 -18.09 -9.12 7.62
CA ILE A 103 -19.38 -9.75 7.29
C ILE A 103 -19.21 -11.27 7.11
N MET A 104 -18.16 -11.71 6.43
CA MET A 104 -17.89 -13.15 6.22
C MET A 104 -17.62 -13.83 7.56
N VAL A 105 -16.65 -13.33 8.33
CA VAL A 105 -16.27 -13.90 9.63
C VAL A 105 -17.43 -13.83 10.62
N GLY A 106 -18.22 -12.75 10.61
CA GLY A 106 -19.39 -12.59 11.47
C GLY A 106 -20.53 -13.57 11.18
N ARG A 107 -20.55 -14.21 10.01
CA ARG A 107 -21.52 -15.26 9.63
C ARG A 107 -21.05 -16.67 10.00
N TRP A 108 -19.79 -16.83 10.39
CA TRP A 108 -19.26 -18.15 10.74
C TRP A 108 -19.87 -18.67 12.04
N THR A 109 -20.19 -19.96 12.04
CA THR A 109 -20.49 -20.70 13.27
C THR A 109 -19.38 -21.73 13.50
N LEU A 110 -19.14 -22.10 14.76
CA LEU A 110 -18.14 -23.11 15.15
C LEU A 110 -18.31 -24.46 14.43
N THR A 111 -19.50 -24.72 13.89
CA THR A 111 -19.88 -25.97 13.24
C THR A 111 -19.96 -25.87 11.71
N SER A 112 -19.89 -24.68 11.11
CA SER A 112 -19.96 -24.51 9.66
C SER A 112 -19.13 -23.31 9.18
N ILE A 113 -17.93 -23.62 8.68
CA ILE A 113 -17.10 -22.65 7.95
C ILE A 113 -17.04 -23.11 6.50
N PRO A 114 -17.59 -22.35 5.54
CA PRO A 114 -17.50 -22.70 4.12
C PRO A 114 -16.03 -22.70 3.67
N PRO A 115 -15.52 -23.80 3.06
CA PRO A 115 -14.11 -23.90 2.66
C PRO A 115 -13.66 -22.79 1.69
N ASN A 116 -14.55 -22.35 0.79
CA ASN A 116 -14.28 -21.25 -0.13
C ASN A 116 -14.09 -19.91 0.62
N GLU A 117 -14.88 -19.66 1.67
CA GLU A 117 -14.74 -18.43 2.47
C GLU A 117 -13.40 -18.39 3.21
N LEU A 118 -12.82 -19.53 3.59
CA LEU A 118 -11.48 -19.57 4.20
C LEU A 118 -10.41 -19.07 3.23
N TRP A 119 -10.46 -19.46 1.97
CA TRP A 119 -9.53 -19.00 0.95
C TRP A 119 -9.69 -17.52 0.63
N VAL A 120 -10.94 -17.03 0.58
CA VAL A 120 -11.24 -15.61 0.41
C VAL A 120 -10.74 -14.78 1.59
N VAL A 121 -10.97 -15.22 2.83
CA VAL A 121 -10.46 -14.58 4.04
C VAL A 121 -8.93 -14.57 4.04
N PHE A 122 -8.29 -15.70 3.71
CA PHE A 122 -6.84 -15.78 3.61
C PHE A 122 -6.27 -14.82 2.55
N PHE A 123 -6.93 -14.72 1.39
CA PHE A 123 -6.56 -13.75 0.34
C PHE A 123 -6.64 -12.30 0.84
N ILE A 124 -7.76 -11.92 1.47
CA ILE A 124 -7.93 -10.56 2.01
C ILE A 124 -6.87 -10.28 3.09
N MET A 125 -6.57 -11.26 3.95
CA MET A 125 -5.51 -11.13 4.94
C MET A 125 -4.15 -10.90 4.28
N LEU A 126 -3.79 -11.62 3.21
CA LEU A 126 -2.55 -11.35 2.47
C LEU A 126 -2.49 -9.92 1.91
N VAL A 127 -3.61 -9.40 1.40
CA VAL A 127 -3.67 -8.01 0.93
C VAL A 127 -3.41 -7.03 2.09
N LEU A 128 -4.08 -7.21 3.21
CA LEU A 128 -4.02 -6.28 4.35
C LEU A 128 -2.74 -6.41 5.19
N THR A 129 -2.18 -7.61 5.36
CA THR A 129 -1.02 -7.86 6.23
C THR A 129 0.31 -7.92 5.48
N VAL A 130 0.29 -8.10 4.16
CA VAL A 130 1.52 -8.16 3.36
C VAL A 130 1.55 -7.06 2.31
N ASN A 131 0.58 -7.03 1.39
CA ASN A 131 0.62 -6.06 0.28
C ASN A 131 0.49 -4.61 0.77
N LEU A 132 -0.36 -4.35 1.76
CA LEU A 132 -0.55 -3.01 2.32
C LEU A 132 0.72 -2.48 3.02
N PRO A 133 1.35 -3.18 3.98
CA PRO A 133 2.60 -2.71 4.58
C PRO A 133 3.71 -2.44 3.56
N LEU A 134 3.85 -3.32 2.55
CA LEU A 134 4.81 -3.12 1.48
C LEU A 134 4.46 -1.90 0.61
N SER A 135 3.18 -1.63 0.39
CA SER A 135 2.69 -0.46 -0.33
C SER A 135 2.93 0.84 0.44
N LEU A 136 2.70 0.85 1.76
CA LEU A 136 3.02 1.98 2.63
C LEU A 136 4.53 2.26 2.63
N TRP A 137 5.34 1.20 2.73
CA TRP A 137 6.80 1.33 2.64
C TRP A 137 7.23 1.88 1.27
N SER A 138 6.63 1.38 0.19
CA SER A 138 6.86 1.85 -1.17
C SER A 138 6.55 3.35 -1.33
N ALA A 139 5.44 3.82 -0.78
CA ALA A 139 5.07 5.24 -0.78
C ALA A 139 6.09 6.11 -0.04
N HIS A 140 6.58 5.63 1.12
CA HIS A 140 7.63 6.29 1.88
C HIS A 140 8.94 6.39 1.08
N LEU A 141 9.38 5.29 0.47
CA LEU A 141 10.57 5.27 -0.39
C LEU A 141 10.42 6.21 -1.59
N GLY A 142 9.24 6.25 -2.21
CA GLY A 142 8.92 7.16 -3.30
C GLY A 142 9.00 8.62 -2.88
N THR A 143 8.38 8.97 -1.75
CA THR A 143 8.41 10.31 -1.17
C THR A 143 9.83 10.76 -0.82
N GLN A 144 10.62 9.90 -0.18
CA GLN A 144 12.03 10.18 0.11
C GLN A 144 12.83 10.48 -1.15
N ARG A 145 12.63 9.70 -2.22
CA ARG A 145 13.34 9.93 -3.49
C ARG A 145 12.90 11.22 -4.16
N ALA A 146 11.61 11.53 -4.17
CA ALA A 146 11.07 12.75 -4.76
C ALA A 146 11.67 14.01 -4.11
N ILE A 147 11.76 13.99 -2.79
CA ILE A 147 12.33 15.09 -2.01
C ILE A 147 13.83 15.23 -2.26
N ARG A 148 14.57 14.12 -2.33
CA ARG A 148 15.99 14.16 -2.72
C ARG A 148 16.18 14.75 -4.11
N MET A 149 15.34 14.37 -5.09
CA MET A 149 15.37 14.97 -6.42
C MET A 149 15.09 16.48 -6.35
N LEU A 150 14.12 16.92 -5.54
CA LEU A 150 13.84 18.34 -5.33
C LEU A 150 15.05 19.08 -4.74
N TYR A 151 15.71 18.52 -3.73
CA TYR A 151 16.94 19.08 -3.16
C TYR A 151 18.06 19.17 -4.21
N ARG A 152 18.20 18.15 -5.07
CA ARG A 152 19.16 18.14 -6.18
C ARG A 152 18.91 19.27 -7.17
N ILE A 153 17.67 19.44 -7.60
CA ILE A 153 17.26 20.51 -8.53
C ILE A 153 17.51 21.89 -7.93
N ARG A 154 17.34 22.02 -6.61
CA ARG A 154 17.60 23.26 -5.86
C ARG A 154 19.09 23.48 -5.53
N GLY A 155 20.00 22.66 -6.05
CA GLY A 155 21.45 22.79 -5.83
C GLY A 155 21.90 22.59 -4.38
N LYS A 156 21.07 21.99 -3.52
CA LYS A 156 21.40 21.75 -2.11
C LYS A 156 22.26 20.49 -1.98
N PRO A 157 23.26 20.47 -1.07
CA PRO A 157 24.12 19.32 -0.88
C PRO A 157 23.31 18.11 -0.40
N LEU A 158 23.51 16.97 -1.06
CA LEU A 158 22.86 15.69 -0.75
C LEU A 158 23.86 14.77 -0.04
N LYS A 159 23.39 13.99 0.94
CA LYS A 159 24.22 12.96 1.58
C LYS A 159 24.58 11.87 0.55
N PRO A 160 25.87 11.50 0.40
CA PRO A 160 26.31 10.53 -0.62
C PRO A 160 25.73 9.11 -0.43
N GLU A 161 25.50 8.67 0.80
CA GLU A 161 24.92 7.35 1.11
C GLU A 161 23.42 7.25 0.82
N ALA A 162 22.74 8.38 0.59
CA ALA A 162 21.30 8.42 0.38
C ALA A 162 20.88 8.18 -1.08
N GLY A 163 21.80 7.89 -2.01
CA GLY A 163 21.49 7.80 -3.44
C GLY A 163 20.81 6.50 -3.88
N ALA A 164 21.32 5.33 -3.43
CA ALA A 164 20.97 4.02 -3.98
C ALA A 164 19.88 3.26 -3.19
N GLY A 165 19.70 3.57 -1.91
CA GLY A 165 18.80 2.83 -1.01
C GLY A 165 17.35 2.70 -1.48
N PRO A 166 16.66 3.77 -1.95
CA PRO A 166 15.24 3.68 -2.24
C PRO A 166 14.86 2.76 -3.41
N ILE A 167 15.71 2.67 -4.44
CA ILE A 167 15.42 1.83 -5.61
C ILE A 167 15.65 0.36 -5.26
N SER A 168 16.77 0.05 -4.59
CA SER A 168 17.06 -1.31 -4.15
C SER A 168 15.98 -1.82 -3.18
N ASN A 169 15.56 -1.00 -2.22
CA ASN A 169 14.49 -1.35 -1.28
C ASN A 169 13.13 -1.49 -1.96
N MET A 170 12.85 -0.70 -3.01
CA MET A 170 11.62 -0.84 -3.80
C MET A 170 11.61 -2.14 -4.62
N LEU A 171 12.75 -2.53 -5.21
CA LEU A 171 12.88 -3.82 -5.87
C LEU A 171 12.69 -4.98 -4.88
N LEU A 172 13.23 -4.86 -3.67
CA LEU A 172 13.03 -5.83 -2.59
C LEU A 172 11.55 -5.92 -2.20
N ALA A 173 10.87 -4.78 -2.00
CA ALA A 173 9.44 -4.75 -1.70
C ALA A 173 8.60 -5.39 -2.83
N THR A 174 8.98 -5.13 -4.08
CA THR A 174 8.32 -5.73 -5.26
C THR A 174 8.53 -7.24 -5.30
N ALA A 175 9.75 -7.71 -5.05
CA ALA A 175 10.07 -9.15 -5.00
C ALA A 175 9.30 -9.86 -3.87
N ALA A 176 9.26 -9.27 -2.67
CA ALA A 176 8.49 -9.80 -1.55
C ALA A 176 6.98 -9.88 -1.87
N SER A 177 6.45 -8.87 -2.57
CA SER A 177 5.05 -8.86 -2.99
C SER A 177 4.75 -9.86 -4.09
N LEU A 178 5.68 -10.11 -5.01
CA LEU A 178 5.55 -11.19 -5.98
C LEU A 178 5.43 -12.55 -5.28
N SER A 179 6.23 -12.81 -4.24
CA SER A 179 6.10 -14.03 -3.44
C SER A 179 4.73 -14.13 -2.78
N ALA A 180 4.21 -13.04 -2.21
CA ALA A 180 2.86 -13.01 -1.66
C ALA A 180 1.77 -13.19 -2.73
N GLY A 181 1.94 -12.61 -3.91
CA GLY A 181 1.05 -12.75 -5.06
C GLY A 181 1.01 -14.16 -5.62
N LEU A 182 2.14 -14.89 -5.60
CA LEU A 182 2.17 -16.32 -5.91
C LEU A 182 1.32 -17.12 -4.91
N ILE A 183 1.48 -16.87 -3.61
CA ILE A 183 0.67 -17.54 -2.58
C ILE A 183 -0.83 -17.20 -2.75
N ALA A 184 -1.14 -15.93 -3.04
CA ALA A 184 -2.51 -15.47 -3.30
C ALA A 184 -3.12 -16.11 -4.57
N THR A 185 -2.30 -16.36 -5.59
CA THR A 185 -2.69 -17.06 -6.82
C THR A 185 -3.07 -18.51 -6.53
N PHE A 186 -2.29 -19.20 -5.68
CA PHE A 186 -2.66 -20.53 -5.20
C PHE A 186 -3.96 -20.51 -4.37
N ALA A 187 -4.14 -19.50 -3.51
CA ALA A 187 -5.37 -19.36 -2.73
C ALA A 187 -6.62 -19.24 -3.61
N LEU A 188 -6.56 -18.47 -4.70
CA LEU A 188 -7.67 -18.37 -5.66
C LEU A 188 -7.86 -19.61 -6.53
N PHE A 189 -6.80 -20.40 -6.75
CA PHE A 189 -6.91 -21.63 -7.52
C PHE A 189 -7.64 -22.74 -6.75
N TYR A 190 -7.52 -22.76 -5.42
CA TYR A 190 -8.12 -23.78 -4.55
C TYR A 190 -9.41 -23.34 -3.82
N GLY A 191 -9.79 -22.06 -3.90
CA GLY A 191 -11.03 -21.51 -3.37
C GLY A 191 -12.20 -21.65 -4.33
#